data_AF-A0A2H5W998-F1
#
_entry.id   AF-A0A2H5W998-F1
#
_cell.length_a   1.000
_cell.length_b   1.000
_cell.length_c   1.000
_cell.angle_alpha   90.00
_cell.angle_beta   90.00
_cell.angle_gamma   90.00
#
_symmetry.space_group_name_H-M   'P 1'
#
loop_
_entity.id
_entity.type
_entity.pdbx_description
1 polymer ?
#
loop_
_entity_poly.entity_id
_entity_poly.type
_entity_poly.pdbx_seq_one_letter_code
_entity_poly.pdbx_strand_id
1 'polypeptide(L)'
;MVRRNGIDLDVLAKTRQEFERNPAAARRTNVVEGRWDPETGQFVSEIEWGGRTHVLRSEQPPFMGGAGRELGPLHYCLYGSAACYVGTLVSVAAEAGINLGTVQVRIENDINFRPALGLSDEPIVEQVRIHVKVSAPLDEATLRQLKEQADRHCPGMYCLTKPIPVETVVTAG
;
A
#
# COMPACT_ATOMS: atom_id res chain seq x y z
N MET A 1 0.76 -6.24 -28.20
CA MET A 1 0.75 -6.13 -26.74
C MET A 1 2.17 -5.87 -26.28
N VAL A 2 2.53 -4.60 -26.11
CA VAL A 2 3.86 -4.23 -25.60
C VAL A 2 3.83 -4.38 -24.08
N ARG A 3 4.42 -5.47 -23.55
CA ARG A 3 4.59 -5.65 -22.11
C ARG A 3 6.03 -5.34 -21.70
N ARG A 4 6.19 -4.65 -20.57
CA ARG A 4 7.49 -4.40 -19.94
C ARG A 4 7.35 -4.51 -18.42
N ASN A 5 8.28 -5.22 -17.78
CA ASN A 5 8.27 -5.48 -16.33
C ASN A 5 6.93 -6.06 -15.81
N GLY A 6 6.22 -6.84 -16.63
CA GLY A 6 4.88 -7.37 -16.31
C GLY A 6 3.71 -6.42 -16.57
N ILE A 7 3.98 -5.13 -16.81
CA ILE A 7 2.98 -4.10 -17.12
C ILE A 7 2.60 -4.16 -18.60
N ASP A 8 1.30 -4.07 -18.88
CA ASP A 8 0.78 -3.91 -20.24
C ASP A 8 0.71 -2.42 -20.61
N LEU A 9 1.63 -1.98 -21.46
CA LEU A 9 1.74 -0.56 -21.84
C LEU A 9 0.61 -0.13 -22.79
N ASP A 10 0.02 -1.05 -23.55
CA ASP A 10 -1.10 -0.73 -24.45
C ASP A 10 -2.37 -0.44 -23.64
N VAL A 11 -2.63 -1.22 -22.58
CA VAL A 11 -3.75 -0.97 -21.66
C VAL A 11 -3.53 0.31 -20.84
N LEU A 12 -2.30 0.54 -20.36
CA LEU A 12 -1.98 1.75 -19.60
C LEU A 12 -2.19 3.02 -20.45
N ALA A 13 -1.73 3.00 -21.70
CA ALA A 13 -1.92 4.12 -22.63
C ALA A 13 -3.40 4.38 -22.94
N LYS A 14 -4.21 3.32 -23.13
CA LYS A 14 -5.67 3.46 -23.30
C LYS A 14 -6.33 4.05 -22.06
N THR A 15 -5.95 3.58 -20.87
CA THR A 15 -6.46 4.08 -19.60
C THR A 15 -6.14 5.57 -19.42
N ARG A 16 -4.92 5.99 -19.76
CA ARG A 16 -4.51 7.39 -19.76
C ARG A 16 -5.40 8.24 -20.68
N GLN A 17 -5.60 7.81 -21.93
CA GLN A 17 -6.47 8.52 -22.88
C GLN A 17 -7.91 8.59 -22.41
N GLU A 18 -8.43 7.53 -21.78
CA GLU A 18 -9.76 7.53 -21.18
C GLU A 18 -9.86 8.58 -20.09
N PHE A 19 -8.89 8.62 -19.17
CA PHE A 19 -8.91 9.57 -18.05
C PHE A 19 -8.69 11.02 -18.49
N GLU A 20 -7.94 11.25 -19.56
CA GLU A 20 -7.82 12.57 -20.19
C GLU A 20 -9.15 13.06 -20.79
N ARG A 21 -9.88 12.16 -21.46
CA ARG A 21 -11.19 12.47 -22.07
C ARG A 21 -12.31 12.56 -21.05
N ASN A 22 -12.25 11.73 -20.01
CA ASN A 22 -13.25 11.64 -18.95
C ASN A 22 -12.56 11.58 -17.58
N PRO A 23 -12.19 12.73 -17.00
CA PRO A 23 -11.52 12.76 -15.68
C PRO A 23 -12.34 12.14 -14.55
N ALA A 24 -13.67 12.07 -14.66
CA ALA A 24 -14.51 11.40 -13.68
C ALA A 24 -14.26 9.88 -13.66
N ALA A 25 -13.91 9.29 -14.81
CA ALA A 25 -13.55 7.88 -14.89
C ALA A 25 -12.26 7.54 -14.13
N ALA A 26 -11.45 8.52 -13.71
CA ALA A 26 -10.27 8.29 -12.87
C ALA A 26 -10.58 8.23 -11.37
N ARG A 27 -11.82 8.55 -10.94
CA ARG A 27 -12.21 8.58 -9.53
C ARG A 27 -12.86 7.26 -9.12
N ARG A 28 -12.41 6.68 -8.01
CA ARG A 28 -12.91 5.40 -7.47
C ARG A 28 -13.01 5.48 -5.96
N THR A 29 -14.06 4.88 -5.41
CA THR A 29 -14.17 4.58 -3.99
C THR A 29 -13.73 3.14 -3.79
N ASN A 30 -12.70 2.94 -2.94
CA ASN A 30 -12.31 1.62 -2.50
C ASN A 30 -12.95 1.35 -1.14
N VAL A 31 -13.53 0.18 -0.96
CA VAL A 31 -14.26 -0.20 0.24
C VAL A 31 -13.68 -1.50 0.78
N VAL A 32 -13.45 -1.54 2.09
CA VAL A 32 -13.15 -2.76 2.84
C VAL A 32 -14.18 -2.88 3.94
N GLU A 33 -14.95 -3.95 3.90
CA GLU A 33 -15.92 -4.29 4.94
C GLU A 33 -15.39 -5.48 5.74
N GLY A 34 -15.64 -5.48 7.04
CA GLY A 34 -15.26 -6.59 7.89
C GLY A 34 -15.92 -6.50 9.25
N ARG A 35 -15.73 -7.55 10.04
CA ARG A 35 -16.33 -7.69 11.37
C ARG A 35 -15.29 -8.20 12.36
N TRP A 36 -15.47 -7.80 13.61
CA TRP A 36 -14.81 -8.46 14.72
C TRP A 36 -15.53 -9.78 15.03
N ASP A 37 -14.77 -10.86 15.08
CA ASP A 37 -15.23 -12.16 15.52
C ASP A 37 -14.82 -12.36 16.99
N PRO A 38 -15.77 -12.38 17.94
CA PRO A 38 -15.47 -12.54 19.36
C PRO A 38 -15.02 -13.95 19.76
N GLU A 39 -15.29 -14.98 18.95
CA GLU A 39 -14.87 -16.36 19.24
C GLU A 39 -13.40 -16.56 18.93
N THR A 40 -12.94 -15.95 17.83
CA THR A 40 -11.55 -16.03 17.39
C THR A 40 -10.72 -14.84 17.86
N GLY A 41 -11.32 -13.72 18.24
CA GLY A 41 -10.59 -12.49 18.55
C GLY A 41 -9.89 -11.91 17.33
N GLN A 42 -10.52 -12.00 16.16
CA GLN A 42 -9.96 -11.58 14.87
C GLN A 42 -10.88 -10.60 14.17
N PHE A 43 -10.29 -9.65 13.45
CA PHE A 43 -10.99 -8.91 12.41
C PHE A 43 -10.96 -9.73 11.12
N VAL A 44 -12.13 -9.98 10.54
CA VAL A 44 -12.29 -10.77 9.31
C VAL A 44 -12.94 -9.92 8.24
N SER A 45 -12.36 -9.92 7.05
CA SER A 45 -12.87 -9.23 5.86
C SER A 45 -12.91 -10.17 4.67
N GLU A 46 -14.00 -10.15 3.91
CA GLU A 46 -14.17 -10.88 2.65
C GLU A 46 -14.24 -9.88 1.50
N ILE A 47 -13.30 -9.95 0.58
CA ILE A 47 -13.15 -8.99 -0.52
C ILE A 47 -13.36 -9.73 -1.84
N GLU A 48 -14.37 -9.33 -2.60
CA GLU A 48 -14.60 -9.82 -3.96
C GLU A 48 -13.75 -9.04 -4.96
N TRP A 49 -12.84 -9.75 -5.64
CA TRP A 49 -12.01 -9.15 -6.67
C TRP A 49 -11.71 -10.12 -7.82
N GLY A 50 -11.90 -9.67 -9.06
CA GLY A 50 -11.60 -10.50 -10.24
C GLY A 50 -12.40 -11.81 -10.31
N GLY A 51 -13.63 -11.82 -9.76
CA GLY A 51 -14.48 -13.01 -9.69
C GLY A 51 -14.06 -14.02 -8.63
N ARG A 52 -13.29 -13.61 -7.62
CA ARG A 52 -12.81 -14.46 -6.53
C ARG A 52 -12.99 -13.75 -5.19
N THR A 53 -13.38 -14.52 -4.18
CA THR A 53 -13.37 -14.09 -2.78
C THR A 53 -11.97 -14.20 -2.19
N HIS A 54 -11.51 -13.12 -1.57
CA HIS A 54 -10.27 -13.07 -0.79
C HIS A 54 -10.62 -12.84 0.68
N VAL A 55 -10.27 -13.79 1.54
CA VAL A 55 -10.51 -13.68 3.00
C VAL A 55 -9.25 -13.18 3.67
N LEU A 56 -9.33 -12.03 4.33
CA LEU A 56 -8.26 -11.46 5.16
C LEU A 56 -8.61 -11.61 6.63
N ARG A 57 -7.62 -11.97 7.45
CA ARG A 57 -7.74 -12.07 8.90
C ARG A 57 -6.64 -11.25 9.54
N SER A 58 -7.00 -10.52 10.58
CA SER A 58 -6.03 -9.77 11.36
C SER A 58 -6.36 -9.83 12.84
N GLU A 59 -5.34 -9.76 13.68
CA GLU A 59 -5.49 -9.79 15.13
C GLU A 59 -4.43 -8.89 15.78
N GLN A 60 -4.59 -8.58 17.06
CA GLN A 60 -3.56 -7.85 17.79
C GLN A 60 -2.30 -8.72 18.00
N PRO A 61 -1.11 -8.13 18.14
CA PRO A 61 0.08 -8.92 18.46
C PRO A 61 -0.05 -9.55 19.87
N PRO A 62 0.69 -10.64 20.17
CA PRO A 62 0.58 -11.33 21.46
C PRO A 62 0.77 -10.44 22.69
N PHE A 63 1.72 -9.50 22.65
CA PHE A 63 1.96 -8.59 23.76
C PHE A 63 0.84 -7.54 23.96
N MET A 64 -0.09 -7.42 23.01
CA MET A 64 -1.31 -6.62 23.11
C MET A 64 -2.57 -7.48 23.28
N GLY A 65 -2.41 -8.74 23.69
CA GLY A 65 -3.53 -9.63 24.03
C GLY A 65 -4.12 -10.43 22.87
N GLY A 66 -3.52 -10.40 21.68
CA GLY A 66 -3.92 -11.30 20.60
C GLY A 66 -3.28 -12.69 20.70
N ALA A 67 -3.72 -13.61 19.83
CA ALA A 67 -3.34 -15.02 19.92
C ALA A 67 -2.02 -15.37 19.20
N GLY A 68 -1.47 -14.48 18.37
CA GLY A 68 -0.28 -14.72 17.54
C GLY A 68 -0.48 -15.70 16.36
N ARG A 69 -1.73 -15.92 15.93
CA ARG A 69 -2.15 -16.79 14.82
C ARG A 69 -2.19 -16.09 13.46
N GLU A 70 -2.43 -14.78 13.43
CA GLU A 70 -2.60 -14.01 12.19
C GLU A 70 -1.72 -12.76 12.17
N LEU A 71 -1.58 -12.15 10.98
CA LEU A 71 -0.84 -10.91 10.82
C LEU A 71 -1.53 -9.74 11.55
N GLY A 72 -0.74 -8.96 12.28
CA GLY A 72 -1.22 -7.72 12.89
C GLY A 72 -1.62 -6.65 11.87
N PRO A 73 -2.56 -5.72 12.20
CA PRO A 73 -3.03 -4.68 11.28
C PRO A 73 -1.90 -3.84 10.68
N LEU A 74 -0.86 -3.56 11.47
CA LEU A 74 0.31 -2.81 11.00
C LEU A 74 1.09 -3.53 9.89
N HIS A 75 1.13 -4.87 9.88
CA HIS A 75 1.75 -5.62 8.79
C HIS A 75 0.99 -5.42 7.47
N TYR A 76 -0.34 -5.33 7.52
CA TYR A 76 -1.15 -5.01 6.35
C TYR A 76 -0.88 -3.59 5.83
N CYS A 77 -0.74 -2.60 6.73
CA CYS A 77 -0.37 -1.24 6.36
C CYS A 77 1.00 -1.18 5.65
N LEU A 78 2.00 -1.87 6.21
CA LEU A 78 3.34 -1.93 5.63
C LEU A 78 3.34 -2.70 4.30
N TYR A 79 2.66 -3.85 4.23
CA TYR A 79 2.54 -4.64 3.02
C TYR A 79 1.91 -3.84 1.88
N GLY A 80 0.75 -3.22 2.13
CA GLY A 80 0.05 -2.40 1.13
C GLY A 80 0.90 -1.23 0.65
N SER A 81 1.60 -0.55 1.56
CA SER A 81 2.50 0.56 1.22
C SER A 81 3.68 0.10 0.37
N ALA A 82 4.35 -0.99 0.75
CA ALA A 82 5.47 -1.54 -0.01
C ALA A 82 5.05 -2.04 -1.40
N ALA A 83 3.94 -2.78 -1.47
CA ALA A 83 3.39 -3.28 -2.73
C ALA A 83 3.01 -2.12 -3.66
N CYS A 84 2.37 -1.07 -3.13
CA CYS A 84 2.01 0.11 -3.89
C CYS A 84 3.25 0.87 -4.41
N TYR A 85 4.27 1.04 -3.57
CA TYR A 85 5.49 1.74 -3.96
C TYR A 85 6.29 0.98 -5.02
N VAL A 86 6.51 -0.33 -4.83
CA VAL A 86 7.18 -1.17 -5.83
C VAL A 86 6.40 -1.21 -7.13
N GLY A 87 5.07 -1.38 -7.07
CA GLY A 87 4.22 -1.36 -8.26
C GLY A 87 4.35 -0.05 -9.04
N THR A 88 4.33 1.08 -8.34
CA THR A 88 4.51 2.40 -8.94
C THR A 88 5.90 2.55 -9.59
N LEU A 89 6.97 2.18 -8.88
CA LEU A 89 8.34 2.25 -9.39
C LEU A 89 8.50 1.39 -10.66
N VAL A 90 7.95 0.18 -10.66
CA VAL A 90 7.98 -0.74 -11.81
C VAL A 90 7.20 -0.17 -13.00
N SER A 91 6.03 0.43 -12.77
CA SER A 91 5.22 1.10 -13.81
C SER A 91 5.96 2.29 -14.42
N VAL A 92 6.53 3.16 -13.60
CA VAL A 92 7.33 4.30 -14.06
C VAL A 92 8.50 3.84 -14.93
N ALA A 93 9.25 2.82 -14.49
CA ALA A 93 10.36 2.27 -15.27
C ALA A 93 9.86 1.67 -16.60
N ALA A 94 8.72 0.99 -16.59
CA ALA A 94 8.14 0.38 -17.78
C ALA A 94 7.75 1.44 -18.84
N GLU A 95 7.11 2.52 -18.41
CA GLU A 95 6.78 3.69 -19.26
C GLU A 95 8.03 4.39 -19.78
N ALA A 96 9.09 4.46 -18.98
CA ALA A 96 10.37 5.07 -19.34
C ALA A 96 11.23 4.23 -20.30
N GLY A 97 10.77 3.06 -20.77
CA GLY A 97 11.58 2.22 -21.66
C GLY A 97 12.47 1.20 -20.95
N ILE A 98 12.50 1.20 -19.61
CA ILE A 98 13.54 0.54 -18.81
C ILE A 98 13.09 -0.85 -18.36
N ASN A 99 13.87 -1.87 -18.73
CA ASN A 99 13.67 -3.23 -18.23
C ASN A 99 14.35 -3.38 -16.86
N LEU A 100 13.57 -3.76 -15.86
CA LEU A 100 14.07 -4.10 -14.54
C LEU A 100 14.20 -5.62 -14.39
N GLY A 101 15.23 -6.07 -13.69
CA GLY A 101 15.31 -7.41 -13.14
C GLY A 101 14.54 -7.50 -11.83
N THR A 102 15.12 -8.15 -10.82
CA THR A 102 14.50 -8.26 -9.50
C THR A 102 14.44 -6.90 -8.80
N VAL A 103 13.27 -6.58 -8.25
CA VAL A 103 13.06 -5.46 -7.33
C VAL A 103 12.73 -6.02 -5.95
N GLN A 104 13.54 -5.70 -4.96
CA GLN A 104 13.34 -6.08 -3.55
C GLN A 104 13.02 -4.86 -2.72
N VAL A 105 12.12 -5.00 -1.76
CA VAL A 105 11.74 -3.93 -0.83
C VAL A 105 11.80 -4.44 0.60
N ARG A 106 12.35 -3.62 1.49
CA ARG A 106 12.17 -3.71 2.93
C ARG A 106 11.48 -2.45 3.39
N ILE A 107 10.34 -2.59 4.04
CA ILE A 107 9.65 -1.50 4.73
C ILE A 107 9.61 -1.81 6.22
N GLU A 108 9.82 -0.80 7.04
CA GLU A 108 9.78 -0.90 8.49
C GLU A 108 9.26 0.40 9.09
N ASN A 109 8.70 0.31 10.29
CA ASN A 109 8.30 1.47 11.06
C ASN A 109 8.65 1.32 12.54
N ASP A 110 8.86 2.45 13.18
CA ASP A 110 9.01 2.53 14.63
C ASP A 110 7.67 2.91 15.24
N ILE A 111 7.22 2.13 16.21
CA ILE A 111 5.92 2.28 16.87
C ILE A 111 6.11 2.49 18.37
N ASN A 112 5.54 3.56 18.87
CA ASN A 112 5.34 3.77 20.30
C ASN A 112 3.92 3.32 20.67
N PHE A 113 3.82 2.25 21.46
CA PHE A 113 2.51 1.71 21.88
C PHE A 113 1.92 2.42 23.11
N ARG A 114 2.64 3.33 23.76
CA ARG A 114 2.12 4.07 24.93
C ARG A 114 0.85 4.87 24.62
N PRO A 115 0.77 5.65 23.52
CA PRO A 115 -0.44 6.39 23.19
C PRO A 115 -1.63 5.48 22.85
N ALA A 116 -1.38 4.33 22.21
CA ALA A 116 -2.42 3.33 21.93
C ALA A 116 -3.05 2.75 23.22
N LEU A 117 -2.34 2.85 24.36
CA LEU A 117 -2.81 2.46 25.69
C LEU A 117 -3.27 3.66 26.54
N GLY A 118 -3.30 4.87 25.98
CA GLY A 118 -3.67 6.09 26.72
C GLY A 118 -2.61 6.57 27.73
N LEU A 119 -1.34 6.19 27.54
CA LEU A 119 -0.23 6.48 28.46
C LEU A 119 0.70 7.63 28.02
N SER A 120 0.42 8.25 26.87
CA SER A 120 1.22 9.33 26.26
C SER A 120 0.43 10.01 25.14
N ASP A 121 0.76 11.26 24.82
CA ASP A 121 0.27 12.00 23.63
C ASP A 121 1.32 12.05 22.50
N GLU A 122 2.42 11.30 22.65
CA GLU A 122 3.45 11.16 21.61
C GLU A 122 2.88 10.51 20.32
N PRO A 123 3.55 10.67 19.17
CA PRO A 123 3.15 9.98 17.94
C PRO A 123 3.17 8.45 18.10
N ILE A 124 2.12 7.78 17.64
CA ILE A 124 2.06 6.30 17.61
C ILE A 124 3.09 5.75 16.61
N VAL A 125 3.17 6.33 15.41
CA VAL A 125 4.14 5.98 14.39
C VAL A 125 5.21 7.08 14.37
N GLU A 126 6.44 6.74 14.73
CA GLU A 126 7.52 7.72 14.86
C GLU A 126 8.27 7.90 13.54
N GLN A 127 8.48 6.81 12.81
CA GLN A 127 9.13 6.84 11.50
C GLN A 127 8.71 5.64 10.65
N VAL A 128 8.66 5.83 9.33
CA VAL A 128 8.57 4.75 8.34
C VAL A 128 9.77 4.85 7.40
N ARG A 129 10.44 3.72 7.14
CA ARG A 129 11.60 3.64 6.25
C ARG A 129 11.34 2.59 5.17
N ILE A 130 11.61 2.97 3.91
CA ILE A 130 11.47 2.09 2.75
C ILE A 130 12.82 2.01 2.04
N HIS A 131 13.36 0.79 1.96
CA HIS A 131 14.60 0.48 1.26
C HIS A 131 14.28 -0.38 0.05
N VAL A 132 14.54 0.13 -1.16
CA VAL A 132 14.35 -0.60 -2.41
C VAL A 132 15.68 -0.90 -3.06
N LYS A 133 15.87 -2.15 -3.49
CA LYS A 133 17.01 -2.60 -4.28
C LYS A 133 16.50 -3.04 -5.66
N VAL A 134 17.00 -2.39 -6.70
CA VAL A 134 16.65 -2.66 -8.10
C VAL A 134 17.84 -3.29 -8.80
N SER A 135 17.63 -4.41 -9.49
CA SER A 135 18.63 -5.03 -10.37
C SER A 135 18.41 -4.58 -11.80
N ALA A 136 19.19 -3.62 -12.29
CA ALA A 136 19.17 -3.17 -13.69
C ALA A 136 20.48 -2.42 -14.02
N PRO A 137 20.94 -2.42 -15.28
CA PRO A 137 22.11 -1.64 -15.70
C PRO A 137 21.74 -0.15 -15.85
N LEU A 138 21.51 0.53 -14.71
CA LEU A 138 21.13 1.93 -14.64
C LEU A 138 22.24 2.75 -13.99
N ASP A 139 22.46 3.96 -14.51
CA ASP A 139 23.26 4.95 -13.80
C ASP A 139 22.49 5.54 -12.60
N GLU A 140 23.22 6.18 -11.70
CA GLU A 140 22.60 6.76 -10.50
C GLU A 140 21.61 7.88 -10.83
N ALA A 141 21.81 8.61 -11.93
CA ALA A 141 20.93 9.69 -12.34
C ALA A 141 19.55 9.14 -12.72
N THR A 142 19.51 8.08 -13.51
CA THR A 142 18.29 7.38 -13.90
C THR A 142 17.61 6.76 -12.69
N LEU A 143 18.37 6.14 -11.77
CA LEU A 143 17.81 5.58 -10.55
C LEU A 143 17.15 6.65 -9.66
N ARG A 144 17.80 7.83 -9.52
CA ARG A 144 17.23 8.98 -8.80
C ARG A 144 15.93 9.47 -9.45
N GLN A 145 15.91 9.59 -10.78
CA GLN A 145 14.70 9.98 -11.51
C GLN A 145 13.55 8.98 -11.29
N LEU A 146 13.81 7.67 -11.40
CA LEU A 146 12.80 6.64 -11.14
C LEU A 146 12.25 6.74 -9.71
N LYS A 147 13.11 6.96 -8.73
CA LYS A 147 12.72 7.16 -7.33
C LYS A 147 11.82 8.40 -7.19
N GLU A 148 12.23 9.56 -7.70
CA GLU A 148 11.45 10.80 -7.61
C GLU A 148 10.07 10.68 -8.24
N GLN A 149 10.00 10.00 -9.39
CA GLN A 149 8.72 9.73 -10.07
C GLN A 149 7.85 8.76 -9.26
N ALA A 150 8.42 7.71 -8.65
CA ALA A 150 7.69 6.80 -7.79
C ALA A 150 7.16 7.50 -6.53
N ASP A 151 7.98 8.31 -5.85
CA ASP A 151 7.59 9.09 -4.69
C ASP A 151 6.41 10.03 -4.98
N ARG A 152 6.43 10.67 -6.16
CA ARG A 152 5.40 11.62 -6.58
C ARG A 152 4.08 10.95 -6.95
N HIS A 153 4.12 9.79 -7.59
CA HIS A 153 2.93 9.16 -8.18
C HIS A 153 2.33 8.02 -7.35
N CYS A 154 3.03 7.53 -6.33
CA CYS A 154 2.58 6.39 -5.54
C CYS A 154 1.45 6.79 -4.57
N PRO A 155 0.25 6.19 -4.68
CA PRO A 155 -0.83 6.41 -3.71
C PRO A 155 -0.44 6.01 -2.28
N GLY A 156 0.32 4.93 -2.11
CA GLY A 156 0.82 4.51 -0.79
C GLY A 156 1.72 5.57 -0.14
N MET A 157 2.61 6.19 -0.91
CA MET A 157 3.44 7.29 -0.40
C MET A 157 2.62 8.54 -0.10
N TYR A 158 1.58 8.81 -0.89
CA TYR A 158 0.64 9.88 -0.58
C TYR A 158 -0.01 9.65 0.80
N CYS A 159 -0.49 8.43 1.08
CA CYS A 159 -1.06 8.07 2.38
C CYS A 159 -0.08 8.23 3.55
N LEU A 160 1.23 8.00 3.34
CA LEU A 160 2.25 8.10 4.39
C LEU A 160 2.77 9.52 4.61
N THR A 161 2.70 10.39 3.61
CA THR A 161 3.41 11.69 3.63
C THR A 161 2.48 12.90 3.64
N LYS A 162 1.17 12.69 3.48
CA LYS A 162 0.17 13.76 3.44
C LYS A 162 -0.89 13.56 4.51
N PRO A 163 -1.31 14.62 5.21
CA PRO A 163 -2.51 14.57 6.02
C PRO A 163 -3.72 14.41 5.10
N ILE A 164 -4.49 13.34 5.30
CA ILE A 164 -5.74 13.07 4.59
C ILE A 164 -6.87 13.33 5.60
N PRO A 165 -7.89 14.15 5.27
CA PRO A 165 -9.06 14.32 6.14
C PRO A 165 -9.72 12.97 6.42
N VAL A 166 -9.93 12.66 7.71
CA VAL A 166 -10.59 11.44 8.16
C VAL A 166 -11.84 11.81 8.93
N GLU A 167 -12.94 11.14 8.60
CA GLU A 167 -14.20 11.19 9.34
C GLU A 167 -14.47 9.80 9.91
N THR A 168 -14.92 9.73 11.17
CA THR A 168 -15.34 8.51 11.83
C THR A 168 -16.75 8.67 12.37
N VAL A 169 -17.57 7.64 12.21
CA VAL A 169 -18.95 7.60 12.72
C VAL A 169 -19.16 6.27 13.43
N VAL A 170 -19.71 6.32 14.65
CA VAL A 170 -20.10 5.13 15.42
C VAL A 170 -21.59 5.25 15.74
N THR A 171 -22.36 4.23 15.37
CA THR A 171 -23.80 4.16 15.62
C THR A 171 -24.13 2.95 16.49
N ALA A 172 -25.08 3.12 17.41
CA ALA A 172 -25.70 1.97 18.08
C ALA A 172 -26.61 1.24 17.07
N GLY A 173 -26.62 -0.10 17.15
CA GLY A 173 -27.52 -0.97 16.38
C GLY A 173 -28.87 -1.17 17.05
#